data_AF-A0A199VSL3-F1
#
_entry.id   AF-A0A199VSL3-F1
#
_cell.length_a   1.000
_cell.length_b   1.000
_cell.length_c   1.000
_cell.angle_alpha   90.00
_cell.angle_beta   90.00
_cell.angle_gamma   90.00
#
_symmetry.space_group_name_H-M   'P 1'
#
loop_
_entity.id
_entity.type
_entity.pdbx_description
1 polymer ?
#
loop_
_entity_poly.entity_id
_entity_poly.type
_entity_poly.pdbx_seq_one_letter_code
_entity_poly.pdbx_strand_id
1 'polypeptide(L)' 'MRHEDGSGSGGRERLKKLRLEVAGQVRIPDAWGEEGRLKDWADCSAFGRSFVPVGVVSARKALIEEFLQRASEAG' A
#
# COMPACT_ATOMS: atom_id res chain seq x y z
N MET A 1 3.89 -34.03 -29.79
CA MET A 1 3.84 -33.95 -28.32
C MET A 1 4.31 -32.55 -27.94
N ARG A 2 3.45 -31.70 -27.37
CA ARG A 2 3.84 -30.34 -26.97
C ARG A 2 4.77 -30.44 -25.76
N HIS A 3 5.99 -29.93 -25.89
CA HIS A 3 6.85 -29.68 -24.74
C HIS A 3 6.52 -28.26 -24.24
N GLU A 4 6.16 -28.22 -22.97
CA GLU A 4 5.82 -27.04 -22.20
C GLU A 4 7.02 -26.08 -22.17
N ASP A 5 6.88 -24.91 -22.81
CA ASP A 5 7.75 -23.75 -22.61
C ASP A 5 7.50 -23.16 -21.21
N GLY A 6 7.98 -23.89 -20.20
CA GLY A 6 7.88 -23.56 -18.78
C GLY A 6 8.88 -22.49 -18.31
N SER A 7 9.14 -21.45 -19.10
CA SER A 7 9.95 -20.30 -18.69
C SER A 7 9.71 -19.11 -19.61
N GLY A 8 8.93 -18.10 -19.18
CA GLY A 8 8.87 -16.84 -19.92
C GLY A 8 7.56 -16.05 -19.96
N SER A 9 6.58 -16.32 -19.09
CA SER A 9 5.48 -15.36 -18.90
C SER A 9 5.82 -14.48 -17.70
N GLY A 10 6.10 -13.20 -17.93
CA GLY A 10 6.41 -12.24 -16.88
C GLY A 10 5.26 -12.10 -15.88
N GLY A 11 5.49 -11.39 -14.77
CA GLY A 11 4.46 -11.20 -13.74
C GLY A 11 3.14 -10.64 -14.30
N ARG A 12 3.23 -9.84 -15.38
CA ARG A 12 2.08 -9.29 -16.09
C ARG A 12 1.26 -10.36 -16.82
N GLU A 13 1.92 -11.24 -17.58
CA GLU A 13 1.26 -12.29 -18.36
C GLU A 13 0.61 -13.32 -17.42
N ARG A 14 1.28 -13.68 -16.32
CA ARG A 14 0.72 -14.54 -15.26
C ARG A 14 -0.54 -13.93 -14.65
N LEU A 15 -0.51 -12.63 -14.34
CA LEU A 15 -1.66 -11.92 -13.77
C LEU A 15 -2.82 -11.82 -14.77
N LYS A 16 -2.52 -11.57 -16.05
CA LYS A 16 -3.55 -11.52 -17.11
C LYS A 16 -4.25 -12.86 -17.27
N LYS A 17 -3.50 -13.97 -17.31
CA LYS A 17 -4.04 -15.33 -17.38
C LYS A 17 -4.92 -15.64 -16.17
N LEU A 18 -4.39 -15.41 -14.96
CA LEU A 18 -5.11 -15.69 -13.72
C LEU A 18 -6.44 -14.92 -13.64
N ARG A 19 -6.44 -13.62 -13.96
CA ARG A 19 -7.67 -12.80 -13.95
C ARG A 19 -8.76 -13.34 -14.87
N LEU A 20 -8.38 -13.84 -16.04
CA LEU A 20 -9.33 -14.44 -16.98
C LEU A 20 -9.85 -15.79 -16.46
N GLU A 21 -8.98 -16.62 -15.90
CA GLU A 21 -9.34 -17.93 -15.37
C GLU A 21 -10.32 -17.84 -14.21
N VAL A 22 -10.11 -16.90 -13.29
CA VAL A 22 -10.90 -16.80 -12.06
C VAL A 22 -12.07 -15.81 -12.15
N ALA A 23 -12.25 -15.15 -13.31
CA ALA A 23 -13.34 -14.20 -13.54
C ALA A 23 -14.71 -14.86 -13.33
N GLY A 24 -15.49 -14.34 -12.37
CA GLY A 24 -16.81 -14.87 -12.03
C GLY A 24 -16.79 -16.18 -11.23
N GLN A 25 -15.61 -16.80 -11.02
CA GLN A 25 -15.47 -18.01 -10.20
C GLN A 25 -15.20 -17.70 -8.72
N VAL A 26 -14.61 -16.54 -8.44
CA VAL A 26 -14.30 -16.12 -7.07
C VAL A 26 -15.50 -15.45 -6.44
N ARG A 27 -15.97 -16.01 -5.33
CA ARG A 27 -16.94 -15.36 -4.45
C ARG A 27 -16.19 -14.62 -3.35
N ILE A 28 -16.61 -13.38 -3.09
CA ILE A 28 -16.17 -12.65 -1.90
C ILE A 28 -16.87 -13.31 -0.71
N PRO A 29 -16.14 -13.69 0.35
CA PRO A 29 -16.75 -14.20 1.57
C PRO A 29 -17.73 -13.18 2.19
N ASP A 30 -18.78 -13.66 2.84
CA ASP A 30 -19.76 -12.80 3.53
C ASP A 30 -19.14 -12.07 4.74
N ALA A 31 -18.10 -12.66 5.32
CA ALA A 31 -17.34 -12.12 6.44
C ALA A 31 -15.86 -12.11 6.08
N TRP A 32 -15.18 -11.01 6.40
CA TRP A 32 -13.73 -10.84 6.22
C TRP A 32 -12.95 -11.20 7.50
N GLY A 33 -13.66 -11.38 8.63
CA GLY A 33 -13.12 -11.90 9.89
C GLY A 33 -12.57 -10.85 10.85
N GLU A 34 -12.55 -9.58 10.44
CA GLU A 34 -12.06 -8.44 11.22
C GLU A 34 -13.15 -7.37 11.42
N GLU A 35 -14.42 -7.78 11.38
CA GLU A 35 -15.57 -6.89 11.53
C GLU A 35 -15.52 -6.08 12.85
N GLY A 36 -14.88 -6.64 13.88
CA GLY A 36 -14.67 -5.95 15.17
C GLY A 36 -13.87 -4.65 15.03
N ARG A 37 -12.91 -4.58 14.10
CA ARG A 37 -12.03 -3.41 13.90
C ARG A 37 -12.73 -2.24 13.23
N LEU A 38 -13.88 -2.46 12.58
CA LEU A 38 -14.65 -1.38 11.96
C LEU A 38 -15.11 -0.34 12.99
N LYS A 39 -15.39 -0.76 14.23
CA LYS A 39 -15.78 0.15 15.31
C LYS A 39 -14.62 1.04 15.74
N ASP A 40 -13.43 0.46 15.84
CA ASP A 40 -12.21 1.18 16.19
C ASP A 40 -11.80 2.14 15.08
N TRP A 41 -12.10 1.79 13.83
CA TRP A 41 -11.78 2.62 12.67
C TRP A 41 -12.77 3.76 12.43
N ALA A 42 -14.00 3.63 12.93
CA ALA A 42 -14.99 4.70 12.86
C ALA A 42 -14.59 5.92 13.70
N ASP A 43 -13.81 5.71 14.77
CA ASP A 43 -13.16 6.80 15.49
C ASP A 43 -11.87 7.22 14.78
N CYS A 44 -12.01 8.08 13.76
CA CYS A 44 -10.89 8.68 13.03
C CYS A 44 -9.87 9.40 13.94
N SER A 45 -10.22 9.70 15.20
CA SER A 45 -9.28 10.28 16.16
C SER A 45 -8.21 9.29 16.62
N ALA A 46 -8.50 7.98 16.63
CA ALA A 46 -7.53 6.94 16.96
C ALA A 46 -6.42 6.85 15.89
N PHE A 47 -6.80 6.98 14.62
CA PHE A 47 -5.84 7.06 13.51
C PHE A 47 -5.08 8.38 13.47
N GLY A 48 -5.75 9.51 13.73
CA GLY A 48 -5.12 10.82 13.75
C GLY A 48 -4.05 10.95 14.85
N ARG A 49 -4.32 10.42 16.05
CA ARG A 49 -3.36 10.45 17.18
C ARG A 49 -2.11 9.62 16.90
N SER A 50 -2.24 8.52 16.16
CA SER A 50 -1.12 7.63 15.82
C SER A 50 -0.36 8.05 14.56
N PHE A 51 -0.97 8.85 13.66
CA PHE A 51 -0.31 9.43 12.48
C PHE A 51 0.37 10.78 12.72
N VAL A 52 0.15 11.41 13.89
CA VAL A 52 0.88 12.61 14.29
C VAL A 52 1.68 12.38 15.58
N PRO A 53 2.58 11.39 15.66
CA PRO A 53 3.63 11.45 16.66
C PRO A 53 4.35 12.78 16.45
N VAL A 54 4.60 13.53 17.53
CA VAL A 54 5.37 14.79 17.49
C VAL A 54 6.66 14.60 16.68
N GLY A 55 7.27 13.41 16.75
CA GLY A 55 8.44 13.04 15.96
C GLY A 55 8.27 13.13 14.44
N VAL A 56 7.11 12.76 13.86
CA VAL A 56 6.89 12.83 12.41
C VAL A 56 6.79 14.28 11.94
N VAL A 57 6.10 15.12 12.71
CA VAL A 57 6.00 16.56 12.41
C VAL A 57 7.36 17.23 12.53
N SER A 58 8.13 16.91 13.58
CA SER A 58 9.49 17.42 13.76
C SER A 58 10.44 16.95 12.66
N ALA A 59 10.39 15.67 12.27
CA ALA A 59 11.19 15.13 11.18
C ALA A 59 10.89 15.82 9.84
N ARG A 60 9.61 16.05 9.54
CA ARG A 60 9.22 16.81 8.34
C ARG A 60 9.76 18.23 8.36
N LYS A 61 9.69 18.93 9.51
CA LYS A 61 10.25 20.29 9.65
C LYS A 61 11.76 20.29 9.45
N ALA A 62 12.48 19.35 10.07
CA ALA A 62 13.93 19.23 9.93
C ALA A 62 14.35 18.98 8.46
N LEU A 63 13.65 18.11 7.73
CA LEU A 63 13.92 17.87 6.31
C LEU A 63 13.70 19.13 5.44
N ILE A 64 12.64 19.91 5.74
CA ILE A 64 12.37 21.16 5.03
C ILE A 64 13.47 22.19 5.33
N GLU A 65 13.86 22.33 6.60
CA GLU A 65 14.91 23.26 7.03
C GLU A 65 16.28 22.90 6.42
N GLU A 66 16.65 21.62 6.45
CA GLU A 66 17.86 21.12 5.80
C GLU A 66 17.87 21.42 4.28
N PHE A 67 16.74 21.19 3.60
CA PHE A 67 16.60 21.50 2.18
C PHE A 67 16.78 23.00 1.91
N LEU A 68 16.13 23.86 2.69
CA LEU A 68 16.22 25.32 2.52
C LEU A 68 17.63 25.83 2.81
N GLN A 69 18.29 25.31 3.85
CA GLN A 69 19.67 25.67 4.18
C GLN A 69 20.62 25.33 3.02
N ARG A 70 20.53 24.09 2.49
CA ARG A 70 21.33 23.67 1.32
C ARG A 70 21.05 24.49 0.08
N ALA A 71 19.80 24.89 -0.15
CA ALA A 71 19.44 25.74 -1.28
C ALA A 71 20.03 27.15 -1.15
N SER A 72 20.12 27.67 0.08
CA SER A 72 20.73 28.99 0.35
C SER A 72 22.25 28.98 0.29
N GLU A 73 22.90 27.84 0.55
CA GLU A 73 24.36 27.66 0.45
C GLU A 73 24.84 27.41 -0.99
N ALA A 74 23.93 27.06 -1.90
CA ALA A 74 24.23 26.74 -3.30
C ALA A 74 24.03 27.93 -4.27
N GLY A 75 23.70 29.13 -3.77
CA GLY A 75 23.55 30.37 -4.55
C GLY A 75 24.59 31.42 -4.18
#